data_AF-A0A810KU91-F1
#
_entry.id   AF-A0A810KU91-F1
#
_cell.length_a   1.000
_cell.length_b   1.000
_cell.length_c   1.000
_cell.angle_alpha   90.00
_cell.angle_beta   90.00
_cell.angle_gamma   90.00
#
_symmetry.space_group_name_H-M   'P 1'
#
loop_
_entity.id
_entity.type
_entity.pdbx_description
1 polymer ?
#
loop_
_entity_poly.entity_id
_entity_poly.type
_entity_poly.pdbx_seq_one_letter_code
_entity_poly.pdbx_strand_id
1 'polypeptide(L)'
;MRRLRIAGTAVLLLALLAGTPMTAMAHGRAAPPHRTNATYFNAASVNAADPFVLYDKASGTYYAYSTDGADRGWHFAIYRSADLATWQKVPGGALPAKDANQWGNTWFWAPEVYHNPKTGLYFLFYAARSDANAAKWFGYADFEEPCKVGVAVSSSPAGPFHNITDQPIDYWPYDPDYHDVNLIMGPDQKQPPATEQEGETAPLGTYLPFIDPNVFFDRDGRVYLYFSRNAYRNWVWDDDLGKYIEESNIYAVELTGDWWRDPTGQTMPTIAPSYRDANRPAGDTGARKDGFVRILDYDHDKQSWENADVNDYAKTNGQNKDRRWEEGSTTWARTVHGRTVYYLTYSANNWQTPSTGWATRPRTARSARGTSTPATRY
;
A
#
# COMPACT_ATOMS: atom_id res chain seq x y z
N MET A 1 35.53 -90.94 45.16
CA MET A 1 34.38 -91.58 44.48
C MET A 1 33.13 -91.39 45.33
N ARG A 2 32.01 -90.93 44.71
CA ARG A 2 30.55 -91.14 45.03
C ARG A 2 30.10 -91.10 46.52
N ARG A 3 29.02 -90.46 46.99
CA ARG A 3 27.74 -89.87 46.50
C ARG A 3 27.19 -89.03 47.69
N LEU A 4 26.70 -87.81 47.52
CA LEU A 4 25.29 -87.34 47.40
C LEU A 4 24.34 -87.54 48.62
N ARG A 5 23.84 -86.42 49.19
CA ARG A 5 22.42 -86.04 49.48
C ARG A 5 22.39 -84.77 50.37
N ILE A 6 22.01 -83.59 49.84
CA ILE A 6 20.69 -82.91 49.76
C ILE A 6 20.09 -82.45 51.10
N ALA A 7 20.04 -81.13 51.29
CA ALA A 7 18.97 -80.29 51.86
C ALA A 7 19.45 -78.83 51.68
N GLY A 8 18.76 -77.84 51.12
CA GLY A 8 17.34 -77.54 51.05
C GLY A 8 17.12 -76.23 51.82
N THR A 9 17.18 -75.05 51.18
CA THR A 9 16.68 -73.81 51.80
C THR A 9 16.40 -72.67 50.80
N ALA A 10 15.11 -72.30 50.79
CA ALA A 10 14.51 -70.97 50.60
C ALA A 10 14.95 -70.06 49.44
N VAL A 11 14.04 -69.92 48.48
CA VAL A 11 13.91 -68.79 47.56
C VAL A 11 13.41 -67.57 48.36
N LEU A 12 14.17 -66.48 48.36
CA LEU A 12 13.70 -65.17 48.82
C LEU A 12 13.37 -64.32 47.57
N LEU A 13 12.09 -64.02 47.35
CA LEU A 13 11.65 -63.03 46.36
C LEU A 13 12.05 -61.64 46.87
N LEU A 14 12.97 -60.96 46.16
CA LEU A 14 13.17 -59.52 46.30
C LEU A 14 12.45 -58.82 45.13
N ALA A 15 11.36 -58.12 45.44
CA ALA A 15 10.66 -57.28 44.48
C ALA A 15 11.54 -56.07 44.11
N LEU A 16 12.08 -56.05 42.88
CA LEU A 16 12.65 -54.83 42.30
C LEU A 16 11.51 -53.92 41.83
N LEU A 17 11.25 -52.86 42.57
CA LEU A 17 10.53 -51.69 42.09
C LEU A 17 11.40 -50.99 41.05
N ALA A 18 11.07 -51.19 39.77
CA ALA A 18 11.64 -50.40 38.68
C ALA A 18 11.06 -48.97 38.74
N GLY A 19 11.83 -48.03 39.30
CA GLY A 19 11.54 -46.61 39.19
C GLY A 19 11.74 -46.16 37.74
N THR A 20 10.68 -45.68 37.09
CA THR A 20 10.77 -44.98 35.81
C THR A 20 11.52 -43.65 36.00
N PRO A 21 12.55 -43.34 35.20
CA PRO A 21 13.15 -42.02 35.25
C PRO A 21 12.17 -41.02 34.61
N MET A 22 11.64 -40.10 35.42
CA MET A 22 11.00 -38.89 34.93
C MET A 22 12.02 -38.10 34.09
N THR A 23 11.82 -38.07 32.78
CA THR A 23 12.49 -37.12 31.90
C THR A 23 11.96 -35.73 32.22
N ALA A 24 12.77 -34.93 32.91
CA ALA A 24 12.49 -33.51 33.07
C ALA A 24 12.50 -32.86 31.68
N MET A 25 11.32 -32.49 31.19
CA MET A 25 11.17 -31.59 30.05
C MET A 25 11.81 -30.25 30.41
N ALA A 26 13.07 -30.08 30.01
CA ALA A 26 13.73 -28.79 30.05
C ALA A 26 12.94 -27.84 29.14
N HIS A 27 12.11 -27.00 29.76
CA HIS A 27 11.46 -25.91 29.07
C HIS A 27 12.57 -25.00 28.55
N GLY A 28 12.76 -24.98 27.23
CA GLY A 28 13.68 -24.08 26.56
C GLY A 28 13.37 -22.65 27.02
N ARG A 29 14.29 -22.09 27.81
CA ARG A 29 14.21 -20.71 28.26
C ARG A 29 14.25 -19.86 26.99
N ALA A 30 13.19 -19.10 26.73
CA ALA A 30 13.18 -18.14 25.63
C ALA A 30 14.47 -17.30 25.71
N ALA A 31 15.20 -17.21 24.60
CA ALA A 31 16.39 -16.37 24.54
C ALA A 31 16.03 -14.96 25.04
N PRO A 32 16.85 -14.34 25.90
CA PRO A 32 16.58 -12.99 26.34
C PRO A 32 16.45 -12.08 25.11
N PRO A 33 15.55 -11.08 25.14
CA PRO A 33 15.42 -10.14 24.03
C PRO A 33 16.79 -9.52 23.75
N HIS A 34 17.20 -9.50 22.49
CA HIS A 34 18.43 -8.85 22.06
C HIS A 34 18.36 -7.37 22.46
N ARG A 35 18.99 -7.01 23.58
CA ARG A 35 19.17 -5.62 23.99
C ARG A 35 20.39 -5.10 23.25
N THR A 36 20.15 -4.31 22.22
CA THR A 36 21.21 -3.54 21.55
C THR A 36 21.34 -2.17 22.22
N ASN A 37 22.57 -1.71 22.42
CA ASN A 37 22.88 -0.32 22.77
C ASN A 37 23.18 0.52 21.52
N ALA A 38 22.86 -0.01 20.32
CA ALA A 38 22.98 0.73 19.09
C ALA A 38 22.17 2.02 19.19
N THR A 39 22.83 3.12 18.87
CA THR A 39 22.19 4.42 18.69
C THR A 39 22.03 4.64 17.20
N TYR A 40 20.98 5.34 16.80
CA TYR A 40 20.79 5.80 15.43
C TYR A 40 20.49 7.29 15.46
N PHE A 41 20.80 7.97 14.36
CA PHE A 41 20.38 9.34 14.12
C PHE A 41 19.83 9.43 12.69
N ASN A 42 18.72 10.14 12.52
CA ASN A 42 18.13 10.34 11.20
C ASN A 42 19.00 11.32 10.41
N ALA A 43 19.91 10.77 9.61
CA ALA A 43 20.90 11.55 8.87
C ALA A 43 20.36 12.18 7.58
N ALA A 44 19.24 11.65 7.04
CA ALA A 44 18.71 11.97 5.72
C ALA A 44 19.80 12.02 4.62
N SER A 45 20.77 11.09 4.67
CA SER A 45 22.01 11.14 3.88
C SER A 45 21.90 10.53 2.49
N VAL A 46 20.75 9.96 2.14
CA VAL A 46 20.48 9.35 0.84
C VAL A 46 19.30 10.07 0.19
N ASN A 47 19.40 10.32 -1.12
CA ASN A 47 18.29 10.88 -1.88
C ASN A 47 17.22 9.80 -2.07
N ALA A 48 16.05 10.00 -1.49
CA ALA A 48 14.94 9.06 -1.56
C ALA A 48 13.63 9.82 -1.33
N ALA A 49 12.58 9.35 -1.99
CA ALA A 49 11.18 9.70 -1.75
C ALA A 49 10.34 8.42 -1.67
N ASP A 50 9.26 8.47 -0.90
CA ASP A 50 8.29 7.38 -0.72
C ASP A 50 8.93 6.01 -0.36
N PRO A 51 9.76 5.93 0.69
CA PRO A 51 10.54 4.73 0.96
C PRO A 51 9.65 3.59 1.49
N PHE A 52 9.58 2.48 0.75
CA PHE A 52 9.03 1.21 1.23
C PHE A 52 10.15 0.27 1.68
N VAL A 53 10.05 -0.31 2.89
CA VAL A 53 11.08 -1.20 3.43
C VAL A 53 10.59 -2.65 3.54
N LEU A 54 11.26 -3.55 2.81
CA LEU A 54 11.11 -5.00 2.91
C LEU A 54 12.20 -5.60 3.79
N TYR A 55 11.84 -6.43 4.77
CA TYR A 55 12.80 -7.33 5.41
C TYR A 55 12.86 -8.67 4.65
N ASP A 56 13.99 -8.93 4.00
CA ASP A 56 14.21 -10.20 3.32
C ASP A 56 14.78 -11.24 4.30
N LYS A 57 13.95 -12.22 4.66
CA LYS A 57 14.31 -13.25 5.64
C LYS A 57 15.44 -14.18 5.15
N ALA A 58 15.56 -14.40 3.85
CA ALA A 58 16.54 -15.32 3.29
C ALA A 58 17.97 -14.75 3.43
N SER A 59 18.14 -13.47 3.15
CA SER A 59 19.43 -12.76 3.30
C SER A 59 19.62 -12.10 4.67
N GLY A 60 18.58 -11.97 5.49
CA GLY A 60 18.63 -11.26 6.77
C GLY A 60 18.88 -9.76 6.60
N THR A 61 18.47 -9.18 5.47
CA THR A 61 18.76 -7.80 5.05
C THR A 61 17.47 -7.04 4.80
N TYR A 62 17.47 -5.75 5.13
CA TYR A 62 16.41 -4.81 4.77
C TYR A 62 16.68 -4.20 3.41
N TYR A 63 15.66 -4.09 2.56
CA TYR A 63 15.70 -3.42 1.27
C TYR A 63 14.69 -2.28 1.27
N ALA A 64 15.15 -1.06 1.02
CA ALA A 64 14.30 0.10 0.80
C ALA A 64 14.19 0.39 -0.69
N TYR A 65 12.97 0.54 -1.17
CA TYR A 65 12.65 0.91 -2.55
C TYR A 65 12.13 2.34 -2.53
N SER A 66 12.56 3.16 -3.49
CA SER A 66 12.25 4.58 -3.48
C SER A 66 11.95 5.11 -4.87
N THR A 67 11.02 6.06 -4.93
CA THR A 67 10.74 6.88 -6.12
C THR A 67 12.00 7.52 -6.69
N ASP A 68 12.90 7.96 -5.82
CA ASP A 68 14.06 8.76 -6.18
C ASP A 68 15.39 8.08 -5.89
N GLY A 69 16.43 8.59 -6.55
CA GLY A 69 17.82 8.21 -6.31
C GLY A 69 18.31 7.02 -7.13
N ALA A 70 17.54 6.52 -8.11
CA ALA A 70 17.99 5.45 -8.99
C ALA A 70 19.18 5.89 -9.87
N ASP A 71 20.00 4.95 -10.34
CA ASP A 71 21.00 5.28 -11.36
C ASP A 71 20.33 5.55 -12.72
N ARG A 72 21.02 6.30 -13.58
CA ARG A 72 20.52 6.61 -14.93
C ARG A 72 20.14 5.33 -15.67
N GLY A 73 18.92 5.30 -16.22
CA GLY A 73 18.40 4.13 -16.94
C GLY A 73 17.52 3.21 -16.07
N TRP A 74 17.20 3.61 -14.85
CA TRP A 74 16.34 2.90 -13.91
C TRP A 74 15.29 3.85 -13.33
N HIS A 75 14.14 3.31 -12.92
CA HIS A 75 13.04 4.10 -12.37
C HIS A 75 13.11 4.26 -10.84
N PHE A 76 13.39 3.19 -10.10
CA PHE A 76 13.31 3.19 -8.63
C PHE A 76 14.65 2.84 -8.01
N ALA A 77 15.08 3.57 -6.98
CA ALA A 77 16.30 3.21 -6.25
C ALA A 77 16.06 1.98 -5.38
N ILE A 78 17.14 1.24 -5.13
CA ILE A 78 17.19 0.22 -4.10
C ILE A 78 18.33 0.57 -3.14
N TYR A 79 18.01 0.59 -1.85
CA TYR A 79 19.00 0.65 -0.78
C TYR A 79 18.90 -0.61 0.06
N ARG A 80 20.02 -1.08 0.62
CA ARG A 80 20.03 -2.20 1.55
C ARG A 80 20.65 -1.82 2.88
N SER A 81 20.18 -2.43 3.95
CA SER A 81 20.65 -2.20 5.31
C SER A 81 20.61 -3.49 6.13
N ALA A 82 21.59 -3.68 7.01
CA ALA A 82 21.56 -4.77 8.00
C ALA A 82 20.84 -4.37 9.29
N ASP A 83 20.64 -3.06 9.54
CA ASP A 83 20.30 -2.52 10.87
C ASP A 83 19.24 -1.39 10.84
N LEU A 84 18.69 -1.06 9.67
CA LEU A 84 17.78 0.07 9.41
C LEU A 84 18.39 1.47 9.64
N ALA A 85 19.65 1.58 10.04
CA ALA A 85 20.33 2.83 10.33
C ALA A 85 21.35 3.20 9.24
N THR A 86 22.10 2.21 8.77
CA THR A 86 23.12 2.38 7.73
C THR A 86 22.62 1.80 6.42
N TRP A 87 22.58 2.65 5.39
CA TRP A 87 22.01 2.29 4.09
C TRP A 87 23.09 2.33 3.01
N GLN A 88 23.16 1.25 2.23
CA GLN A 88 24.01 1.15 1.05
C GLN A 88 23.15 1.14 -0.20
N LYS A 89 23.42 2.05 -1.15
CA LYS A 89 22.79 2.02 -2.46
C LYS A 89 23.17 0.74 -3.22
N VAL A 90 22.18 0.06 -3.77
CA VAL A 90 22.37 -1.02 -4.74
C VAL A 90 22.54 -0.40 -6.13
N PRO A 91 23.63 -0.68 -6.86
CA PRO A 91 23.85 -0.12 -8.20
C PRO A 91 22.70 -0.43 -9.16
N GLY A 92 22.34 0.54 -10.01
CA GLY A 92 21.17 0.45 -10.87
C GLY A 92 19.90 0.94 -10.18
N GLY A 93 18.91 0.06 -10.12
CA GLY A 93 17.60 0.30 -9.51
C GLY A 93 16.69 -0.92 -9.62
N ALA A 94 15.41 -0.76 -9.28
CA ALA A 94 14.47 -1.87 -9.29
C ALA A 94 13.98 -2.20 -10.70
N LEU A 95 13.49 -1.21 -11.45
CA LEU A 95 12.90 -1.40 -12.78
C LEU A 95 13.74 -0.69 -13.85
N PRO A 96 14.25 -1.40 -14.88
CA PRO A 96 14.94 -0.77 -16.00
C PRO A 96 14.02 0.18 -16.77
N ALA A 97 14.51 1.36 -17.15
CA ALA A 97 13.71 2.35 -17.87
C ALA A 97 13.40 1.97 -19.34
N LYS A 98 14.02 0.89 -19.84
CA LYS A 98 13.77 0.31 -21.16
C LYS A 98 13.27 -1.13 -21.04
N ASP A 99 12.50 -1.40 -19.99
CA ASP A 99 11.83 -2.69 -19.84
C ASP A 99 10.96 -2.98 -21.09
N ALA A 100 10.94 -4.24 -21.53
CA ALA A 100 10.25 -4.62 -22.77
C ALA A 100 8.73 -4.40 -22.69
N ASN A 101 8.18 -4.43 -21.48
CA ASN A 101 6.78 -4.29 -21.17
C ASN A 101 6.48 -2.90 -20.56
N GLN A 102 7.28 -1.88 -20.88
CA GLN A 102 7.09 -0.54 -20.35
C GLN A 102 5.80 0.11 -20.90
N TRP A 103 4.87 0.46 -20.01
CA TRP A 103 3.54 0.99 -20.36
C TRP A 103 3.34 2.47 -19.96
N GLY A 104 3.93 2.89 -18.84
CA GLY A 104 3.95 4.28 -18.38
C GLY A 104 5.07 5.06 -19.10
N ASN A 105 4.89 6.37 -19.30
CA ASN A 105 5.88 7.21 -19.97
C ASN A 105 6.63 8.16 -19.03
N THR A 106 6.08 8.45 -17.85
CA THR A 106 6.70 9.37 -16.88
C THR A 106 6.10 9.16 -15.49
N TRP A 107 6.58 9.94 -14.50
CA TRP A 107 6.03 10.02 -13.14
C TRP A 107 5.92 8.66 -12.46
N PHE A 108 7.06 7.96 -12.42
CA PHE A 108 7.19 6.65 -11.78
C PHE A 108 7.37 6.84 -10.28
N TRP A 109 6.37 6.48 -9.48
CA TRP A 109 6.31 6.85 -8.07
C TRP A 109 5.91 5.70 -7.14
N ALA A 110 6.24 5.89 -5.86
CA ALA A 110 5.83 5.14 -4.69
C ALA A 110 5.89 3.61 -4.87
N PRO A 111 7.10 3.05 -5.09
CA PRO A 111 7.26 1.60 -5.23
C PRO A 111 7.07 0.86 -3.90
N GLU A 112 6.20 -0.15 -3.86
CA GLU A 112 6.11 -1.13 -2.77
C GLU A 112 6.45 -2.55 -3.24
N VAL A 113 7.15 -3.35 -2.41
CA VAL A 113 7.60 -4.70 -2.80
C VAL A 113 7.16 -5.79 -1.82
N TYR A 114 6.52 -6.83 -2.34
CA TYR A 114 6.03 -7.96 -1.53
C TYR A 114 6.68 -9.27 -1.94
N HIS A 115 7.24 -9.99 -0.97
CA HIS A 115 7.84 -11.31 -1.19
C HIS A 115 6.84 -12.43 -0.88
N ASN A 116 6.60 -13.31 -1.85
CA ASN A 116 5.88 -14.56 -1.60
C ASN A 116 6.86 -15.69 -1.24
N PRO A 117 6.89 -16.15 0.03
CA PRO A 117 7.80 -17.21 0.44
C PRO A 117 7.49 -18.58 -0.17
N LYS A 118 6.29 -18.79 -0.75
CA LYS A 118 5.92 -20.06 -1.40
C LYS A 118 6.47 -20.18 -2.81
N THR A 119 6.47 -19.08 -3.57
CA THR A 119 6.99 -19.04 -4.95
C THR A 119 8.42 -18.54 -5.01
N GLY A 120 8.90 -17.82 -3.99
CA GLY A 120 10.20 -17.15 -3.96
C GLY A 120 10.24 -15.87 -4.79
N LEU A 121 9.08 -15.38 -5.25
CA LEU A 121 8.97 -14.20 -6.11
C LEU A 121 8.71 -12.92 -5.32
N TYR A 122 9.27 -11.83 -5.82
CA TYR A 122 9.10 -10.47 -5.32
C TYR A 122 8.27 -9.69 -6.33
N PHE A 123 7.22 -9.02 -5.86
CA PHE A 123 6.30 -8.24 -6.69
C PHE A 123 6.41 -6.76 -6.32
N LEU A 124 6.82 -5.94 -7.28
CA LEU A 124 6.93 -4.49 -7.20
C LEU A 124 5.65 -3.86 -7.76
N PHE A 125 4.88 -3.20 -6.90
CA PHE A 125 3.75 -2.34 -7.27
C PHE A 125 4.25 -0.90 -7.33
N TYR A 126 3.85 -0.16 -8.36
CA TYR A 126 4.27 1.23 -8.53
C TYR A 126 3.23 2.02 -9.33
N ALA A 127 3.21 3.34 -9.17
CA ALA A 127 2.39 4.22 -9.99
C ALA A 127 3.19 4.76 -11.18
N ALA A 128 2.54 4.94 -12.33
CA ALA A 128 3.10 5.67 -13.46
C ALA A 128 2.04 6.41 -14.27
N ARG A 129 2.44 7.52 -14.89
CA ARG A 129 1.62 8.33 -15.79
C ARG A 129 1.65 7.78 -17.21
N SER A 130 0.49 7.80 -17.88
CA SER A 130 0.37 7.47 -19.30
C SER A 130 -0.46 8.51 -20.08
N ASP A 131 0.23 9.49 -20.68
CA ASP A 131 -0.43 10.56 -21.44
C ASP A 131 -1.16 10.04 -22.67
N ALA A 132 -0.53 9.11 -23.39
CA ALA A 132 -1.09 8.51 -24.61
C ALA A 132 -2.41 7.75 -24.34
N ASN A 133 -2.66 7.34 -23.09
CA ASN A 133 -3.87 6.62 -22.71
C ASN A 133 -4.86 7.46 -21.90
N ALA A 134 -4.57 8.74 -21.63
CA ALA A 134 -5.40 9.59 -20.78
C ALA A 134 -6.88 9.61 -21.23
N ALA A 135 -7.13 9.89 -22.51
CA ALA A 135 -8.49 9.91 -23.07
C ALA A 135 -9.19 8.55 -22.97
N LYS A 136 -8.46 7.46 -23.20
CA LYS A 136 -8.99 6.09 -23.15
C LYS A 136 -9.37 5.69 -21.72
N TRP A 137 -8.59 6.10 -20.73
CA TRP A 137 -8.76 5.67 -19.34
C TRP A 137 -9.68 6.57 -18.54
N PHE A 138 -9.66 7.87 -18.83
CA PHE A 138 -10.33 8.88 -18.01
C PHE A 138 -11.33 9.74 -18.80
N GLY A 139 -11.46 9.53 -20.11
CA GLY A 139 -12.37 10.29 -20.97
C GLY A 139 -11.81 11.62 -21.49
N TYR A 140 -10.66 12.07 -20.95
CA TYR A 140 -10.07 13.38 -21.25
C TYR A 140 -8.61 13.24 -21.70
N ALA A 141 -8.26 13.86 -22.82
CA ALA A 141 -6.89 13.81 -23.35
C ALA A 141 -5.91 14.68 -22.55
N ASP A 142 -6.42 15.73 -21.92
CA ASP A 142 -5.71 16.73 -21.13
C ASP A 142 -5.84 16.50 -19.62
N PHE A 143 -6.07 15.24 -19.22
CA PHE A 143 -6.11 14.87 -17.81
C PHE A 143 -4.77 15.25 -17.15
N GLU A 144 -4.80 16.02 -16.05
CA GLU A 144 -3.59 16.59 -15.44
C GLU A 144 -2.62 15.52 -14.95
N GLU A 145 -3.15 14.43 -14.40
CA GLU A 145 -2.38 13.31 -13.85
C GLU A 145 -3.00 11.94 -14.18
N PRO A 146 -2.81 11.42 -15.41
CA PRO A 146 -3.41 10.17 -15.87
C PRO A 146 -2.59 8.97 -15.37
N CYS A 147 -2.53 8.79 -14.06
CA CYS A 147 -1.77 7.73 -13.39
C CYS A 147 -2.59 6.47 -13.16
N LYS A 148 -1.92 5.31 -13.27
CA LYS A 148 -2.40 3.99 -12.86
C LYS A 148 -1.27 3.21 -12.17
N VAL A 149 -1.59 2.04 -11.62
CA VAL A 149 -0.63 1.15 -10.96
C VAL A 149 -0.18 0.01 -11.88
N GLY A 150 1.12 -0.15 -12.03
CA GLY A 150 1.79 -1.26 -12.70
C GLY A 150 2.35 -2.28 -11.71
N VAL A 151 2.67 -3.48 -12.21
CA VAL A 151 3.25 -4.56 -11.40
C VAL A 151 4.41 -5.20 -12.15
N ALA A 152 5.54 -5.29 -11.48
CA ALA A 152 6.74 -5.95 -11.97
C ALA A 152 7.17 -7.08 -11.02
N VAL A 153 7.89 -8.06 -11.54
CA VAL A 153 8.28 -9.27 -10.79
C VAL A 153 9.79 -9.50 -10.87
N SER A 154 10.35 -10.05 -9.80
CA SER A 154 11.75 -10.46 -9.70
C SER A 154 11.89 -11.74 -8.86
N SER A 155 12.93 -12.52 -9.09
CA SER A 155 13.36 -13.62 -8.21
C SER A 155 14.32 -13.18 -7.11
N SER A 156 14.62 -11.88 -7.03
CA SER A 156 15.58 -11.26 -6.12
C SER A 156 15.05 -9.95 -5.56
N PRO A 157 15.23 -9.66 -4.24
CA PRO A 157 14.90 -8.35 -3.68
C PRO A 157 15.80 -7.23 -4.23
N ALA A 158 16.95 -7.56 -4.81
CA ALA A 158 17.83 -6.59 -5.46
C ALA A 158 17.48 -6.34 -6.94
N GLY A 159 16.41 -6.94 -7.46
CA GLY A 159 16.03 -6.86 -8.87
C GLY A 159 17.01 -7.60 -9.82
N PRO A 160 16.99 -7.26 -11.12
CA PRO A 160 16.01 -6.36 -11.74
C PRO A 160 14.60 -6.92 -11.69
N PHE A 161 13.62 -6.04 -11.53
CA PHE A 161 12.21 -6.33 -11.73
C PHE A 161 11.84 -6.07 -13.18
N HIS A 162 10.95 -6.89 -13.72
CA HIS A 162 10.42 -6.77 -15.08
C HIS A 162 8.90 -6.68 -15.04
N ASN A 163 8.30 -5.78 -15.82
CA ASN A 163 6.85 -5.65 -15.83
C ASN A 163 6.20 -6.96 -16.27
N ILE A 164 5.15 -7.39 -15.55
CA ILE A 164 4.44 -8.64 -15.86
C ILE A 164 3.79 -8.53 -17.25
N THR A 165 3.22 -7.36 -17.56
CA THR A 165 2.57 -7.06 -18.86
C THR A 165 2.89 -5.64 -19.31
N ASP A 166 2.58 -5.32 -20.57
CA ASP A 166 2.67 -3.98 -21.16
C ASP A 166 1.48 -3.08 -20.82
N GLN A 167 0.73 -3.40 -19.77
CA GLN A 167 -0.41 -2.63 -19.26
C GLN A 167 -0.35 -2.52 -17.72
N PRO A 168 -0.96 -1.47 -17.14
CA PRO A 168 -1.23 -1.42 -15.70
C PRO A 168 -2.26 -2.49 -15.29
N ILE A 169 -2.53 -2.59 -13.98
CA ILE A 169 -3.61 -3.44 -13.46
C ILE A 169 -4.91 -3.13 -14.21
N ASP A 170 -5.64 -4.19 -14.57
CA ASP A 170 -6.94 -4.18 -15.25
C ASP A 170 -8.05 -3.64 -14.30
N TYR A 171 -7.98 -2.35 -13.99
CA TYR A 171 -8.87 -1.63 -13.07
C TYR A 171 -9.31 -0.26 -13.62
N TRP A 172 -10.62 0.01 -13.56
CA TRP A 172 -11.27 1.26 -13.97
C TRP A 172 -12.20 1.78 -12.89
N PRO A 173 -11.66 2.24 -11.74
CA PRO A 173 -12.49 2.82 -10.69
C PRO A 173 -13.27 4.01 -11.24
N TYR A 174 -14.58 4.03 -10.97
CA TYR A 174 -15.49 5.06 -11.46
C TYR A 174 -16.41 5.52 -10.33
N ASP A 175 -16.44 6.82 -10.04
CA ASP A 175 -17.36 7.40 -9.06
C ASP A 175 -18.61 7.91 -9.79
N PRO A 176 -19.78 7.26 -9.65
CA PRO A 176 -21.01 7.68 -10.34
C PRO A 176 -21.68 8.89 -9.69
N ASP A 177 -21.35 9.20 -8.43
CA ASP A 177 -22.04 10.21 -7.63
C ASP A 177 -21.26 11.54 -7.58
N TYR A 178 -20.06 11.57 -8.16
CA TYR A 178 -19.23 12.77 -8.23
C TYR A 178 -19.71 13.75 -9.29
N HIS A 179 -19.96 15.01 -8.90
CA HIS A 179 -20.16 16.11 -9.84
C HIS A 179 -18.82 16.57 -10.42
N ASP A 180 -18.56 16.28 -11.70
CA ASP A 180 -17.29 16.62 -12.38
C ASP A 180 -17.23 18.12 -12.72
N VAL A 181 -17.00 18.94 -11.69
CA VAL A 181 -16.99 20.41 -11.80
C VAL A 181 -15.93 20.93 -12.77
N ASN A 182 -14.89 20.15 -13.07
CA ASN A 182 -13.89 20.47 -14.08
C ASN A 182 -14.52 20.74 -15.47
N LEU A 183 -15.69 20.15 -15.76
CA LEU A 183 -16.43 20.33 -17.01
C LEU A 183 -17.17 21.66 -17.14
N ILE A 184 -17.36 22.39 -16.04
CA ILE A 184 -17.98 23.71 -16.01
C ILE A 184 -16.98 24.81 -15.60
N MET A 185 -15.76 24.43 -15.23
CA MET A 185 -14.65 25.33 -14.92
C MET A 185 -14.00 25.92 -16.18
N GLY A 186 -13.25 27.00 -15.98
CA GLY A 186 -12.42 27.61 -17.02
C GLY A 186 -11.25 26.72 -17.47
N PRO A 187 -10.60 27.06 -18.59
CA PRO A 187 -9.54 26.24 -19.19
C PRO A 187 -8.25 26.14 -18.36
N ASP A 188 -8.04 27.02 -17.38
CA ASP A 188 -6.89 26.94 -16.48
C ASP A 188 -7.09 25.88 -15.37
N GLN A 189 -8.32 25.42 -15.17
CA GLN A 189 -8.72 24.44 -14.18
C GLN A 189 -8.31 24.81 -12.74
N LYS A 190 -8.15 26.11 -12.43
CA LYS A 190 -7.71 26.58 -11.10
C LYS A 190 -8.79 27.19 -10.23
N GLN A 191 -9.86 27.69 -10.84
CA GLN A 191 -10.97 28.31 -10.13
C GLN A 191 -12.20 27.40 -10.21
N PRO A 192 -12.57 26.74 -9.11
CA PRO A 192 -13.80 25.95 -9.05
C PRO A 192 -15.04 26.86 -9.02
N PRO A 193 -16.24 26.31 -9.17
CA PRO A 193 -17.50 27.03 -8.95
C PRO A 193 -17.51 27.77 -7.59
N ALA A 194 -18.20 28.91 -7.53
CA ALA A 194 -18.19 29.74 -6.32
C ALA A 194 -19.11 29.19 -5.21
N THR A 195 -20.08 28.36 -5.58
CA THR A 195 -21.05 27.77 -4.66
C THR A 195 -21.26 26.29 -4.97
N GLU A 196 -21.67 25.52 -3.96
CA GLU A 196 -22.07 24.12 -4.11
C GLU A 196 -23.15 23.97 -5.19
N GLN A 197 -24.18 24.81 -5.14
CA GLN A 197 -25.30 24.79 -6.09
C GLN A 197 -24.84 24.96 -7.54
N GLU A 198 -23.81 25.78 -7.79
CA GLU A 198 -23.23 25.91 -9.12
C GLU A 198 -22.50 24.61 -9.53
N GLY A 199 -21.71 24.03 -8.63
CA GLY A 199 -21.02 22.77 -8.90
C GLY A 199 -21.94 21.57 -9.08
N GLU A 200 -23.09 21.53 -8.39
CA GLU A 200 -24.13 20.51 -8.59
C GLU A 200 -24.74 20.52 -10.01
N THR A 201 -24.55 21.61 -10.78
CA THR A 201 -24.95 21.64 -12.19
C THR A 201 -24.02 20.85 -13.11
N ALA A 202 -22.82 20.48 -12.61
CA ALA A 202 -21.86 19.71 -13.38
C ALA A 202 -22.34 18.27 -13.64
N PRO A 203 -21.96 17.67 -14.78
CA PRO A 203 -22.28 16.28 -15.07
C PRO A 203 -21.81 15.32 -13.97
N LEU A 204 -22.63 14.32 -13.68
CA LEU A 204 -22.27 13.24 -12.76
C LEU A 204 -21.36 12.22 -13.42
N GLY A 205 -20.39 11.73 -12.65
CA GLY A 205 -19.59 10.59 -13.01
C GLY A 205 -18.16 10.93 -13.43
N THR A 206 -17.17 10.28 -12.83
CA THR A 206 -15.78 10.39 -13.29
C THR A 206 -14.96 9.13 -13.04
N TYR A 207 -13.94 8.91 -13.87
CA TYR A 207 -12.95 7.85 -13.66
C TYR A 207 -11.84 8.34 -12.75
N LEU A 208 -11.38 7.48 -11.85
CA LEU A 208 -10.40 7.86 -10.84
C LEU A 208 -8.97 7.53 -11.30
N PRO A 209 -8.08 8.54 -11.46
CA PRO A 209 -6.64 8.27 -11.45
C PRO A 209 -6.22 7.79 -10.06
N PHE A 210 -5.18 6.97 -9.99
CA PHE A 210 -4.69 6.46 -8.70
C PHE A 210 -3.19 6.21 -8.65
N ILE A 211 -2.62 6.49 -7.48
CA ILE A 211 -1.20 6.35 -7.13
C ILE A 211 -1.04 5.65 -5.77
N ASP A 212 0.19 5.59 -5.26
CA ASP A 212 0.56 5.12 -3.93
C ASP A 212 -0.02 3.74 -3.56
N PRO A 213 0.31 2.70 -4.35
CA PRO A 213 -0.24 1.37 -4.13
C PRO A 213 0.27 0.75 -2.82
N ASN A 214 -0.66 0.35 -1.96
CA ASN A 214 -0.38 -0.43 -0.76
C ASN A 214 -1.18 -1.75 -0.76
N VAL A 215 -0.49 -2.88 -0.94
CA VAL A 215 -1.06 -4.22 -0.93
C VAL A 215 -1.04 -4.82 0.48
N PHE A 216 -2.23 -5.07 0.99
CA PHE A 216 -2.44 -5.69 2.30
C PHE A 216 -2.93 -7.13 2.14
N PHE A 217 -2.17 -8.07 2.71
CA PHE A 217 -2.53 -9.50 2.79
C PHE A 217 -3.18 -9.79 4.14
N ASP A 218 -4.49 -10.03 4.14
CA ASP A 218 -5.23 -10.32 5.38
C ASP A 218 -5.09 -11.80 5.78
N ARG A 219 -5.38 -12.08 7.05
CA ARG A 219 -5.22 -13.40 7.68
C ARG A 219 -6.18 -14.44 7.15
N ASP A 220 -7.28 -14.02 6.53
CA ASP A 220 -8.23 -14.90 5.85
C ASP A 220 -7.79 -15.26 4.42
N GLY A 221 -6.63 -14.77 3.97
CA GLY A 221 -6.06 -15.05 2.65
C GLY A 221 -6.53 -14.08 1.56
N ARG A 222 -7.37 -13.10 1.89
CA ARG A 222 -7.79 -12.04 0.96
C ARG A 222 -6.70 -11.00 0.81
N VAL A 223 -6.65 -10.39 -0.37
CA VAL A 223 -5.63 -9.41 -0.73
C VAL A 223 -6.33 -8.12 -1.14
N TYR A 224 -5.88 -7.00 -0.58
CA TYR A 224 -6.48 -5.70 -0.83
C TYR A 224 -5.43 -4.74 -1.36
N LEU A 225 -5.76 -3.99 -2.41
CA LEU A 225 -5.00 -2.84 -2.86
C LEU A 225 -5.64 -1.60 -2.27
N TYR A 226 -4.95 -0.95 -1.34
CA TYR A 226 -5.19 0.44 -0.97
C TYR A 226 -4.44 1.31 -1.97
N PHE A 227 -5.02 2.47 -2.28
CA PHE A 227 -4.44 3.42 -3.23
C PHE A 227 -4.93 4.82 -2.91
N SER A 228 -4.15 5.82 -3.29
CA SER A 228 -4.59 7.20 -3.25
C SER A 228 -5.29 7.54 -4.55
N ARG A 229 -6.54 7.99 -4.47
CA ARG A 229 -7.18 8.77 -5.53
C ARG A 229 -6.42 10.09 -5.61
N ASN A 230 -5.92 10.42 -6.78
CA ASN A 230 -5.14 11.64 -6.96
C ASN A 230 -5.99 12.89 -6.71
N ALA A 231 -5.36 13.95 -6.21
CA ALA A 231 -6.06 15.20 -5.96
C ALA A 231 -6.56 15.86 -7.25
N TYR A 232 -5.78 15.78 -8.32
CA TYR A 232 -6.04 16.51 -9.55
C TYR A 232 -7.41 16.16 -10.15
N ARG A 233 -8.23 17.20 -10.37
CA ARG A 233 -9.62 17.07 -10.84
C ARG A 233 -10.55 16.35 -9.86
N ASN A 234 -10.22 16.34 -8.57
CA ASN A 234 -11.12 15.93 -7.49
C ASN A 234 -11.43 17.12 -6.57
N TRP A 235 -12.26 18.03 -7.06
CA TRP A 235 -12.79 19.14 -6.26
C TRP A 235 -13.98 18.67 -5.44
N VAL A 236 -13.88 18.81 -4.12
CA VAL A 236 -14.91 18.45 -3.14
C VAL A 236 -15.35 19.72 -2.42
N TRP A 237 -16.66 19.88 -2.23
CA TRP A 237 -17.20 21.01 -1.46
C TRP A 237 -16.94 20.79 0.03
N ASP A 238 -16.32 21.77 0.68
CA ASP A 238 -16.12 21.76 2.14
C ASP A 238 -17.14 22.69 2.80
N ASP A 239 -18.11 22.10 3.50
CA ASP A 239 -19.17 22.84 4.20
C ASP A 239 -18.68 23.80 5.27
N ASP A 240 -17.56 23.47 5.94
CA ASP A 240 -17.03 24.31 7.03
C ASP A 240 -16.32 25.54 6.47
N LEU A 241 -15.69 25.39 5.30
CA LEU A 241 -14.98 26.46 4.61
C LEU A 241 -15.86 27.22 3.62
N GLY A 242 -17.00 26.65 3.21
CA GLY A 242 -17.92 27.21 2.22
C GLY A 242 -17.28 27.39 0.85
N LYS A 243 -16.43 26.44 0.43
CA LYS A 243 -15.73 26.47 -0.87
C LYS A 243 -15.28 25.07 -1.31
N TYR A 244 -14.98 24.92 -2.59
CA TYR A 244 -14.34 23.73 -3.12
C TYR A 244 -12.84 23.66 -2.77
N ILE A 245 -12.39 22.48 -2.36
CA ILE A 245 -10.99 22.11 -2.17
C ILE A 245 -10.67 20.97 -3.14
N GLU A 246 -9.50 21.00 -3.77
CA GLU A 246 -9.02 19.86 -4.55
C GLU A 246 -8.37 18.84 -3.59
N GLU A 247 -8.78 17.57 -3.60
CA GLU A 247 -8.42 16.62 -2.52
C GLU A 247 -7.94 15.27 -3.04
N SER A 248 -6.85 14.72 -2.49
CA SER A 248 -6.62 13.27 -2.60
C SER A 248 -7.30 12.53 -1.45
N ASN A 249 -7.64 11.26 -1.70
CA ASN A 249 -8.33 10.39 -0.76
C ASN A 249 -7.74 8.98 -0.79
N ILE A 250 -7.90 8.20 0.28
CA ILE A 250 -7.44 6.81 0.31
C ILE A 250 -8.63 5.88 0.10
N TYR A 251 -8.59 5.11 -0.98
CA TYR A 251 -9.59 4.09 -1.30
C TYR A 251 -8.97 2.70 -1.33
N ALA A 252 -9.80 1.66 -1.43
CA ALA A 252 -9.35 0.29 -1.56
C ALA A 252 -10.22 -0.56 -2.48
N VAL A 253 -9.60 -1.61 -3.03
CA VAL A 253 -10.26 -2.67 -3.80
C VAL A 253 -9.68 -4.02 -3.40
N GLU A 254 -10.49 -5.08 -3.47
CA GLU A 254 -9.97 -6.44 -3.30
C GLU A 254 -9.34 -6.92 -4.61
N LEU A 255 -8.18 -7.55 -4.52
CA LEU A 255 -7.52 -8.22 -5.63
C LEU A 255 -7.80 -9.73 -5.59
N THR A 256 -7.81 -10.35 -6.77
CA THR A 256 -7.72 -11.81 -6.88
C THR A 256 -6.38 -12.32 -6.33
N GLY A 257 -6.29 -13.61 -6.00
CA GLY A 257 -5.06 -14.20 -5.44
C GLY A 257 -4.24 -15.04 -6.42
N ASP A 258 -4.65 -15.15 -7.68
CA ASP A 258 -4.04 -16.07 -8.65
C ASP A 258 -2.62 -15.65 -9.01
N TRP A 259 -2.39 -14.34 -9.21
CA TRP A 259 -1.06 -13.76 -9.42
C TRP A 259 -0.08 -14.08 -8.31
N TRP A 260 -0.54 -14.04 -7.05
CA TRP A 260 0.31 -14.32 -5.91
C TRP A 260 0.72 -15.79 -5.89
N ARG A 261 -0.18 -16.70 -6.29
CA ARG A 261 0.07 -18.15 -6.28
C ARG A 261 0.79 -18.66 -7.51
N ASP A 262 0.87 -17.87 -8.58
CA ASP A 262 1.53 -18.25 -9.82
C ASP A 262 3.06 -18.34 -9.63
N PRO A 263 3.67 -19.53 -9.72
CA PRO A 263 5.11 -19.70 -9.55
C PRO A 263 5.92 -19.16 -10.73
N THR A 264 5.28 -18.81 -11.85
CA THR A 264 5.95 -18.22 -13.03
C THR A 264 6.05 -16.71 -12.93
N GLY A 265 5.23 -16.06 -12.09
CA GLY A 265 5.17 -14.61 -11.96
C GLY A 265 4.59 -13.89 -13.19
N GLN A 266 3.88 -14.60 -14.08
CA GLN A 266 3.37 -14.05 -15.34
C GLN A 266 1.90 -13.61 -15.25
N THR A 267 1.21 -13.99 -14.19
CA THR A 267 -0.19 -13.61 -13.97
C THR A 267 -0.28 -12.21 -13.38
N MET A 268 -0.94 -11.29 -14.09
CA MET A 268 -1.19 -9.92 -13.62
C MET A 268 -2.26 -9.91 -12.51
N PRO A 269 -2.10 -9.09 -11.45
CA PRO A 269 -3.18 -8.89 -10.49
C PRO A 269 -4.42 -8.29 -11.17
N THR A 270 -5.60 -8.73 -10.74
CA THR A 270 -6.91 -8.22 -11.20
C THR A 270 -7.80 -7.97 -10.01
N ILE A 271 -8.77 -7.07 -10.15
CA ILE A 271 -9.75 -6.84 -9.09
C ILE A 271 -10.67 -8.05 -8.90
N ALA A 272 -11.19 -8.23 -7.69
CA ALA A 272 -12.16 -9.27 -7.41
C ALA A 272 -13.44 -9.05 -8.26
N PRO A 273 -14.07 -10.12 -8.79
CA PRO A 273 -15.20 -10.00 -9.72
C PRO A 273 -16.38 -9.17 -9.20
N SER A 274 -16.58 -9.10 -7.88
CA SER A 274 -17.64 -8.30 -7.26
C SER A 274 -17.49 -6.79 -7.44
N TYR A 275 -16.28 -6.30 -7.76
CA TYR A 275 -16.02 -4.90 -8.03
C TYR A 275 -16.14 -4.56 -9.51
N ARG A 276 -16.10 -5.57 -10.40
CA ARG A 276 -16.14 -5.36 -11.84
C ARG A 276 -17.53 -4.84 -12.25
N ASP A 277 -17.56 -3.68 -12.90
CA ASP A 277 -18.82 -3.00 -13.29
C ASP A 277 -19.78 -2.68 -12.13
N ALA A 278 -19.30 -2.70 -10.88
CA ALA A 278 -20.15 -2.49 -9.70
C ALA A 278 -20.74 -1.07 -9.61
N ASN A 279 -20.09 -0.08 -10.24
CA ASN A 279 -20.54 1.30 -10.31
C ASN A 279 -21.13 1.65 -11.69
N ARG A 280 -21.40 0.64 -12.53
CA ARG A 280 -22.03 0.85 -13.84
C ARG A 280 -23.55 1.07 -13.68
N PRO A 281 -24.10 2.21 -14.15
CA PRO A 281 -25.54 2.42 -14.12
C PRO A 281 -26.31 1.37 -14.91
N ALA A 282 -27.53 1.06 -14.48
CA ALA A 282 -28.39 0.10 -15.19
C ALA A 282 -28.68 0.59 -16.62
N GLY A 283 -28.49 -0.29 -17.60
CA GLY A 283 -28.70 0.03 -19.03
C GLY A 283 -27.50 0.68 -19.73
N ASP A 284 -26.43 1.03 -19.01
CA ASP A 284 -25.20 1.50 -19.61
C ASP A 284 -24.45 0.34 -20.31
N THR A 285 -24.26 0.46 -21.62
CA THR A 285 -23.53 -0.52 -22.45
C THR A 285 -22.13 -0.05 -22.80
N GLY A 286 -21.72 1.11 -22.27
CA GLY A 286 -20.44 1.74 -22.52
C GLY A 286 -19.27 1.08 -21.79
N ALA A 287 -18.26 1.91 -21.52
CA ALA A 287 -17.01 1.50 -20.91
C ALA A 287 -17.22 0.89 -19.51
N ARG A 288 -16.26 0.06 -19.11
CA ARG A 288 -16.21 -0.59 -17.79
C ARG A 288 -16.17 0.45 -16.66
N LYS A 289 -16.94 0.23 -15.59
CA LYS A 289 -17.09 1.16 -14.45
C LYS A 289 -17.01 0.40 -13.12
N ASP A 290 -15.79 0.21 -12.65
CA ASP A 290 -15.52 -0.62 -11.47
C ASP A 290 -15.80 0.11 -10.17
N GLY A 291 -16.18 -0.67 -9.16
CA GLY A 291 -16.37 -0.19 -7.80
C GLY A 291 -15.05 0.00 -7.04
N PHE A 292 -15.17 0.67 -5.90
CA PHE A 292 -14.12 0.87 -4.91
C PHE A 292 -14.76 1.00 -3.53
N VAL A 293 -13.94 0.97 -2.48
CA VAL A 293 -14.35 1.27 -1.11
C VAL A 293 -13.63 2.53 -0.65
N ARG A 294 -14.37 3.55 -0.20
CA ARG A 294 -13.76 4.72 0.45
C ARG A 294 -13.22 4.33 1.82
N ILE A 295 -11.96 4.65 2.12
CA ILE A 295 -11.30 4.32 3.38
C ILE A 295 -11.05 5.57 4.21
N LEU A 296 -10.47 6.60 3.60
CA LEU A 296 -10.25 7.90 4.20
C LEU A 296 -10.57 8.98 3.15
N ASP A 297 -11.31 9.98 3.61
CA ASP A 297 -11.56 11.25 2.94
C ASP A 297 -11.91 12.27 4.04
N TYR A 298 -11.64 13.55 3.77
CA TYR A 298 -11.78 14.59 4.77
C TYR A 298 -13.23 14.79 5.20
N ASP A 299 -14.19 14.74 4.27
CA ASP A 299 -15.61 14.97 4.57
C ASP A 299 -16.14 13.98 5.64
N HIS A 300 -15.72 12.71 5.58
CA HIS A 300 -16.17 11.69 6.53
C HIS A 300 -15.30 11.59 7.80
N ASP A 301 -14.10 12.18 7.85
CA ASP A 301 -13.21 12.16 9.03
C ASP A 301 -12.33 13.42 9.15
N LYS A 302 -12.97 14.59 9.21
CA LYS A 302 -12.30 15.90 9.22
C LYS A 302 -11.20 16.00 10.27
N GLN A 303 -9.96 16.28 9.84
CA GLN A 303 -8.87 16.64 10.74
C GLN A 303 -8.29 18.02 10.38
N SER A 304 -8.40 18.98 11.29
CA SER A 304 -7.96 20.36 11.04
C SER A 304 -6.48 20.51 10.66
N TRP A 305 -5.63 19.53 11.00
CA TRP A 305 -4.21 19.55 10.66
C TRP A 305 -3.92 19.23 9.18
N GLU A 306 -4.91 18.72 8.44
CA GLU A 306 -4.84 18.42 7.00
C GLU A 306 -5.12 19.68 6.14
N ASN A 307 -5.48 20.80 6.77
CA ASN A 307 -5.86 22.03 6.08
C ASN A 307 -4.71 23.02 5.86
N ALA A 308 -3.45 22.57 5.80
CA ALA A 308 -2.32 23.50 5.73
C ALA A 308 -2.34 24.37 4.45
N ASP A 309 -2.77 23.79 3.33
CA ASP A 309 -2.67 24.40 2.00
C ASP A 309 -4.04 24.71 1.35
N VAL A 310 -5.13 24.67 2.12
CA VAL A 310 -6.50 24.97 1.65
C VAL A 310 -6.73 26.45 1.34
N ASN A 311 -5.71 27.31 1.41
CA ASN A 311 -5.79 28.74 1.12
C ASN A 311 -4.65 29.20 0.19
N ASP A 312 -3.98 28.24 -0.46
CA ASP A 312 -2.81 28.51 -1.27
C ASP A 312 -3.11 29.29 -2.55
N TYR A 313 -4.32 29.20 -3.09
CA TYR A 313 -4.71 30.02 -4.23
C TYR A 313 -4.58 31.51 -3.90
N ALA A 314 -5.15 31.95 -2.79
CA ALA A 314 -5.03 33.33 -2.34
C ALA A 314 -3.58 33.69 -1.95
N LYS A 315 -2.90 32.83 -1.18
CA LYS A 315 -1.51 33.10 -0.72
C LYS A 315 -0.50 33.21 -1.86
N THR A 316 -0.75 32.55 -2.98
CA THR A 316 0.16 32.50 -4.13
C THR A 316 -0.29 33.35 -5.30
N ASN A 317 -1.29 34.23 -5.12
CA ASN A 317 -1.86 35.06 -6.19
C ASN A 317 -2.33 34.21 -7.40
N GLY A 318 -3.00 33.10 -7.12
CA GLY A 318 -3.60 32.20 -8.11
C GLY A 318 -2.64 31.23 -8.81
N GLN A 319 -1.41 31.08 -8.31
CA GLN A 319 -0.47 30.11 -8.88
C GLN A 319 -0.83 28.68 -8.50
N ASN A 320 -1.09 28.43 -7.22
CA ASN A 320 -1.46 27.12 -6.68
C ASN A 320 -2.97 27.00 -6.50
N LYS A 321 -3.50 25.79 -6.50
CA LYS A 321 -4.90 25.49 -6.16
C LYS A 321 -5.02 25.38 -4.63
N ASP A 322 -6.21 25.64 -4.09
CA ASP A 322 -6.53 25.27 -2.72
C ASP A 322 -6.66 23.74 -2.66
N ARG A 323 -5.76 23.08 -1.93
CA ARG A 323 -5.63 21.62 -1.98
C ARG A 323 -5.44 20.99 -0.61
N ARG A 324 -5.89 19.75 -0.49
CA ARG A 324 -5.70 18.84 0.65
C ARG A 324 -5.17 17.49 0.14
N TRP A 325 -4.37 16.81 0.94
CA TRP A 325 -3.79 15.52 0.56
C TRP A 325 -4.04 14.45 1.59
N GLU A 326 -4.33 13.24 1.12
CA GLU A 326 -4.35 12.00 1.89
C GLU A 326 -3.67 10.91 1.04
N GLU A 327 -2.37 10.76 1.24
CA GLU A 327 -1.47 10.02 0.35
C GLU A 327 -0.53 9.05 1.11
N GLY A 328 0.19 8.21 0.37
CA GLY A 328 1.24 7.34 0.91
C GLY A 328 0.73 6.37 1.98
N SER A 329 -0.38 5.69 1.71
CA SER A 329 -1.03 4.85 2.72
C SER A 329 -0.21 3.61 3.07
N THR A 330 -0.26 3.14 4.32
CA THR A 330 0.26 1.81 4.69
C THR A 330 -0.68 1.12 5.67
N THR A 331 -1.11 -0.09 5.33
CA THR A 331 -2.05 -0.87 6.13
C THR A 331 -1.39 -2.04 6.82
N TRP A 332 -1.71 -2.24 8.10
CA TRP A 332 -1.35 -3.46 8.84
C TRP A 332 -2.42 -3.86 9.85
N ALA A 333 -2.36 -5.09 10.35
CA ALA A 333 -3.30 -5.58 11.35
C ALA A 333 -2.61 -6.16 12.58
N ARG A 334 -3.17 -5.93 13.77
CA ARG A 334 -2.73 -6.53 15.05
C ARG A 334 -3.90 -7.14 15.79
N THR A 335 -3.62 -8.16 16.60
CA THR A 335 -4.61 -8.66 17.57
C THR A 335 -4.51 -7.83 18.84
N VAL A 336 -5.57 -7.12 19.20
CA VAL A 336 -5.69 -6.33 20.44
C VAL A 336 -6.87 -6.88 21.23
N HIS A 337 -6.62 -7.32 22.47
CA HIS A 337 -7.65 -7.90 23.35
C HIS A 337 -8.52 -8.99 22.68
N GLY A 338 -7.88 -9.89 21.93
CA GLY A 338 -8.56 -11.01 21.25
C GLY A 338 -9.34 -10.62 19.99
N ARG A 339 -9.25 -9.37 19.52
CA ARG A 339 -9.88 -8.89 18.28
C ARG A 339 -8.84 -8.41 17.29
N THR A 340 -9.07 -8.63 16.01
CA THR A 340 -8.25 -8.01 14.95
C THR A 340 -8.58 -6.51 14.89
N VAL A 341 -7.54 -5.69 14.91
CA VAL A 341 -7.59 -4.24 14.70
C VAL A 341 -6.71 -3.93 13.52
N TYR A 342 -7.28 -3.22 12.54
CA TYR A 342 -6.58 -2.75 11.36
C TYR A 342 -6.06 -1.34 11.63
N TYR A 343 -4.87 -1.03 11.16
CA TYR A 343 -4.23 0.27 11.28
C TYR A 343 -3.89 0.74 9.89
N LEU A 344 -4.13 2.02 9.66
CA LEU A 344 -3.73 2.74 8.45
C LEU A 344 -2.81 3.88 8.86
N THR A 345 -1.63 3.99 8.27
CA THR A 345 -0.93 5.28 8.19
C THR A 345 -1.20 5.95 6.87
N TYR A 346 -1.12 7.26 6.88
CA TYR A 346 -1.16 8.11 5.70
C TYR A 346 -0.40 9.40 5.98
N SER A 347 -0.06 10.11 4.91
CA SER A 347 0.51 11.45 4.93
C SER A 347 -0.49 12.46 4.41
N ALA A 348 -0.42 13.69 4.92
CA ALA A 348 -1.23 14.81 4.48
C ALA A 348 -0.42 16.10 4.38
N ASN A 349 -1.03 17.11 3.76
CA ASN A 349 -0.43 18.38 3.35
C ASN A 349 0.62 18.23 2.25
N ASN A 350 0.96 19.35 1.60
CA ASN A 350 1.88 19.37 0.48
C ASN A 350 3.29 18.88 0.89
N TRP A 351 3.88 17.94 0.15
CA TRP A 351 5.24 17.43 0.36
C TRP A 351 6.33 18.51 0.25
N GLN A 352 6.04 19.62 -0.42
CA GLN A 352 6.96 20.74 -0.60
C GLN A 352 6.95 21.72 0.59
N THR A 353 6.01 21.57 1.54
CA THR A 353 5.87 22.49 2.66
C THR A 353 6.33 21.83 3.96
N PRO A 354 6.80 22.61 4.95
CA PRO A 354 7.14 22.07 6.27
C PRO A 354 5.95 21.45 7.03
N SER A 355 4.74 21.60 6.50
CA SER A 355 3.50 21.15 7.10
C SER A 355 3.19 19.68 6.79
N THR A 356 3.94 19.03 5.90
CA THR A 356 3.77 17.59 5.62
C THR A 356 3.81 16.82 6.94
N GLY A 357 2.78 16.04 7.19
CA GLY A 357 2.64 15.26 8.41
C GLY A 357 2.09 13.88 8.10
N TRP A 358 2.20 12.97 9.08
CA TRP A 358 1.61 11.65 8.98
C TRP A 358 0.76 11.35 10.21
N ALA A 359 -0.22 10.48 10.04
CA ALA A 359 -1.09 10.04 11.12
C ALA A 359 -1.27 8.53 11.08
N THR A 360 -1.63 7.94 12.22
CA THR A 360 -2.07 6.55 12.31
C THR A 360 -3.53 6.49 12.74
N ARG A 361 -4.30 5.63 12.09
CA ARG A 361 -5.71 5.42 12.36
C ARG A 361 -6.01 3.95 12.69
N PRO A 362 -6.40 3.62 13.94
CA PRO A 362 -6.89 2.28 14.27
C PRO A 362 -8.35 2.09 13.80
N ARG A 363 -8.73 0.86 13.49
CA ARG A 363 -10.07 0.47 13.05
C ARG A 363 -10.43 -0.90 13.61
N THR A 364 -11.45 -0.93 14.47
CA THR A 364 -12.02 -2.16 15.04
C THR A 364 -13.13 -2.70 14.12
N ALA A 365 -12.78 -3.22 12.95
CA ALA A 365 -13.75 -3.80 12.03
C ALA A 365 -13.63 -5.33 11.96
N ARG A 366 -14.74 -6.03 11.65
CA ARG A 366 -14.73 -7.47 11.33
C ARG A 366 -14.09 -7.79 9.96
N SER A 367 -13.83 -6.76 9.15
CA SER A 367 -13.10 -6.86 7.87
C SER A 367 -12.41 -5.52 7.56
N ALA A 368 -11.43 -5.53 6.67
CA ALA A 368 -10.72 -4.36 6.15
C ALA A 368 -11.61 -3.27 5.46
N ARG A 369 -12.96 -3.37 5.51
CA ARG A 369 -13.93 -2.56 4.76
C ARG A 369 -14.97 -1.76 5.58
N GLY A 370 -15.01 -1.81 6.93
CA GLY A 370 -16.10 -1.21 7.77
C GLY A 370 -15.92 0.24 8.32
N THR A 371 -16.86 0.92 8.97
CA THR A 371 -16.62 2.31 9.45
C THR A 371 -15.71 2.41 10.70
N SER A 372 -15.12 3.59 10.95
CA SER A 372 -13.85 3.84 11.67
C SER A 372 -13.93 4.80 12.88
N THR A 373 -12.82 4.95 13.61
CA THR A 373 -12.57 5.98 14.65
C THR A 373 -11.62 7.08 14.14
N PRO A 374 -11.60 8.29 14.74
CA PRO A 374 -10.74 9.40 14.29
C PRO A 374 -9.24 9.08 14.25
N ALA A 375 -8.51 9.72 13.33
CA ALA A 375 -7.06 9.57 13.20
C ALA A 375 -6.28 10.20 14.37
N THR A 376 -5.09 9.66 14.67
CA THR A 376 -4.14 10.24 15.64
C THR A 376 -2.89 10.72 14.90
N ARG A 377 -2.62 12.03 14.93
CA ARG A 377 -1.44 12.67 14.34
C ARG A 377 -0.18 12.43 15.19
N TYR A 378 0.97 12.29 14.54
CA TYR A 378 2.30 12.17 15.18
C TYR A 378 3.26 13.28 14.77
#